data_AF-A0A833TPL0-F1
#
_entry.id   AF-A0A833TPL0-F1
#
_cell.length_a   1.000
_cell.length_b   1.000
_cell.length_c   1.000
_cell.angle_alpha   90.00
_cell.angle_beta   90.00
_cell.angle_gamma   90.00
#
_symmetry.space_group_name_H-M   'P 1'
#
loop_
_entity.id
_entity.type
_entity.pdbx_description
1 polymer ?
#
loop_
_entity_poly.entity_id
_entity_poly.type
_entity_poly.pdbx_seq_one_letter_code
_entity_poly.pdbx_strand_id
1 'polypeptide(L)'
;MWNLIFREVSRSIGDAYLKRPEFNRDPIFQQFGNPVPLKRPVMTAEPSILFRKLKSQDLFLIFASDGLWEQLSDEAAVDIVFKNPRAGIAKRLIRAAVQEAAKKKEMRYGDLKKIEKGIRRHFHDDITVIVIYLDHQKGSSNDRFKHNTVCSINAPVDIFSLNAKEAGDDLLPQDF
;
A
#
# COMPACT_ATOMS: atom_id res chain seq x y z
N MET A 1 -28.21 -8.23 13.57
CA MET A 1 -26.81 -8.52 13.96
C MET A 1 -26.07 -8.97 12.72
N TRP A 2 -25.57 -8.02 11.94
CA TRP A 2 -24.80 -8.27 10.71
C TRP A 2 -23.35 -7.89 10.99
N ASN A 3 -22.58 -8.82 11.56
CA ASN A 3 -21.13 -8.70 11.65
C ASN A 3 -20.52 -9.87 10.86
N LEU A 4 -20.74 -9.85 9.55
CA LEU A 4 -19.83 -10.48 8.60
C LEU A 4 -19.04 -9.35 8.00
N ILE A 5 -17.80 -9.20 8.48
CA ILE A 5 -16.80 -8.27 7.99
C ILE A 5 -16.45 -8.73 6.57
N PHE A 6 -17.27 -8.33 5.60
CA PHE A 6 -16.77 -8.18 4.25
C PHE A 6 -15.86 -6.97 4.32
N ARG A 7 -14.55 -7.19 4.24
CA ARG A 7 -13.68 -6.19 3.65
C ARG A 7 -14.32 -5.85 2.31
N GLU A 8 -14.65 -4.58 2.09
CA GLU A 8 -15.59 -4.10 1.08
C GLU A 8 -15.04 -4.21 -0.35
N VAL A 9 -14.78 -5.45 -0.78
CA VAL A 9 -14.07 -5.76 -2.02
C VAL A 9 -15.01 -6.61 -2.89
N SER A 10 -15.34 -6.11 -4.07
CA SER A 10 -16.19 -6.81 -5.05
C SER A 10 -15.39 -7.70 -6.02
N ARG A 11 -14.05 -7.62 -5.97
CA ARG A 11 -13.15 -8.33 -6.87
C ARG A 11 -11.89 -8.84 -6.17
N SER A 12 -11.57 -10.12 -6.32
CA SER A 12 -10.37 -10.71 -5.71
C SER A 12 -9.75 -11.77 -6.62
N ILE A 13 -8.52 -12.16 -6.36
CA ILE A 13 -7.96 -13.43 -6.84
C ILE A 13 -8.13 -14.45 -5.69
N GLY A 14 -8.48 -15.71 -6.00
CA GLY A 14 -8.82 -16.70 -4.97
C GLY A 14 -10.33 -16.78 -4.71
N ASP A 15 -10.76 -16.93 -3.46
CA ASP A 15 -12.17 -16.92 -3.01
C ASP A 15 -13.14 -17.70 -3.92
N ALA A 16 -12.73 -18.90 -4.35
CA ALA A 16 -13.46 -19.67 -5.36
C ALA A 16 -14.93 -19.94 -4.93
N TYR A 17 -15.16 -20.10 -3.63
CA TYR A 17 -16.47 -20.28 -3.01
C TYR A 17 -17.43 -19.08 -3.18
N LEU A 18 -16.94 -17.88 -3.50
CA LEU A 18 -17.75 -16.69 -3.81
C LEU A 18 -17.97 -16.49 -5.32
N LYS A 19 -17.24 -17.26 -6.15
CA LYS A 19 -17.21 -17.13 -7.61
C LYS A 19 -17.93 -18.26 -8.31
N ARG A 20 -17.97 -19.45 -7.69
CA ARG A 20 -18.56 -20.66 -8.25
C ARG A 20 -19.53 -21.28 -7.24
N PRO A 21 -20.85 -21.34 -7.54
CA PRO A 21 -21.85 -21.95 -6.65
C PRO A 21 -21.55 -23.39 -6.25
N GLU A 22 -20.81 -24.13 -7.08
CA GLU A 22 -20.43 -25.52 -6.82
C GLU A 22 -19.51 -25.64 -5.61
N PHE A 23 -18.58 -24.69 -5.44
CA PHE A 23 -17.67 -24.67 -4.29
C PHE A 23 -18.32 -24.11 -3.03
N ASN A 24 -19.34 -23.25 -3.16
CA ASN A 24 -20.05 -22.69 -2.01
C ASN A 24 -20.70 -23.77 -1.11
N ARG A 25 -21.01 -24.95 -1.67
CA ARG A 25 -21.64 -26.05 -0.95
C ARG A 25 -20.67 -26.99 -0.24
N ASP A 26 -19.37 -26.89 -0.51
CA ASP A 26 -18.36 -27.73 0.12
C ASP A 26 -18.31 -27.45 1.64
N PRO A 27 -18.40 -28.47 2.51
CA PRO A 27 -18.26 -28.31 3.96
C PRO A 27 -17.02 -27.52 4.39
N ILE A 28 -15.92 -27.61 3.63
CA ILE A 28 -14.68 -26.85 3.89
C ILE A 28 -14.92 -25.34 3.81
N PHE A 29 -15.83 -24.88 2.95
CA PHE A 29 -16.13 -23.47 2.76
C PHE A 29 -17.37 -23.00 3.52
N GLN A 30 -18.21 -23.91 4.04
CA GLN A 30 -19.35 -23.56 4.89
C GLN A 30 -18.91 -22.93 6.22
N GLN A 31 -17.74 -23.31 6.76
CA GLN A 31 -17.19 -22.68 7.97
C GLN A 31 -16.74 -21.22 7.77
N PHE A 32 -16.52 -20.79 6.51
CA PHE A 32 -16.08 -19.44 6.13
C PHE A 32 -17.15 -18.66 5.35
N GLY A 33 -18.29 -19.29 5.06
CA GLY A 33 -19.31 -18.81 4.15
C GLY A 33 -20.60 -18.38 4.85
N ASN A 34 -21.41 -17.60 4.13
CA ASN A 34 -22.78 -17.28 4.55
C ASN A 34 -23.62 -18.57 4.50
N PRO A 35 -24.47 -18.89 5.50
CA PRO A 35 -25.31 -20.10 5.50
C PRO A 35 -26.30 -20.17 4.32
N VAL A 36 -26.45 -19.09 3.56
CA VAL A 36 -27.33 -19.03 2.38
C VAL A 36 -26.57 -19.46 1.12
N PRO A 37 -27.02 -20.54 0.43
CA PRO A 37 -26.40 -20.99 -0.81
C PRO A 37 -26.40 -19.90 -1.89
N LEU A 38 -25.23 -19.66 -2.49
CA LEU A 38 -25.10 -18.71 -3.59
C LEU A 38 -25.78 -19.26 -4.85
N LYS A 39 -26.67 -18.45 -5.45
CA LYS A 39 -27.33 -18.78 -6.73
C LYS A 39 -26.56 -18.32 -7.97
N ARG A 40 -25.63 -17.37 -7.79
CA ARG A 40 -24.79 -16.78 -8.84
C ARG A 40 -23.46 -16.29 -8.24
N PRO A 41 -22.42 -16.08 -9.05
CA PRO A 41 -21.19 -15.45 -8.60
C PRO A 41 -21.47 -14.06 -8.01
N VAL A 42 -20.88 -13.76 -6.86
CA VAL A 42 -20.99 -12.44 -6.19
C VAL A 42 -19.67 -11.66 -6.23
N MET A 43 -18.60 -12.30 -6.69
CA MET A 43 -17.27 -11.72 -6.82
C MET A 43 -16.67 -12.12 -8.17
N THR A 44 -15.78 -11.29 -8.71
CA THR A 44 -15.01 -11.58 -9.94
C THR A 44 -13.51 -11.45 -9.71
N ALA A 45 -12.70 -12.13 -10.52
CA ALA A 45 -11.25 -11.93 -10.57
C ALA A 45 -10.81 -10.98 -11.69
N GLU A 46 -11.77 -10.53 -12.51
CA GLU A 46 -11.48 -9.66 -13.66
C GLU A 46 -11.06 -8.26 -13.21
N PRO A 47 -9.84 -7.81 -13.52
CA PRO A 47 -9.37 -6.49 -13.15
C PRO A 47 -10.04 -5.40 -14.00
N SER A 48 -9.97 -4.16 -13.52
CA SER A 48 -10.21 -2.99 -14.38
C SER A 48 -8.89 -2.55 -15.00
N ILE A 49 -8.84 -2.43 -16.32
CA ILE A 49 -7.63 -2.05 -17.06
C ILE A 49 -7.78 -0.61 -17.54
N LEU A 50 -6.83 0.26 -17.15
CA LEU A 50 -6.78 1.66 -17.59
C LEU A 50 -5.46 1.92 -18.34
N PHE A 51 -5.56 2.54 -19.51
CA PHE A 51 -4.42 2.97 -20.29
C PHE A 51 -4.27 4.48 -20.20
N ARG A 52 -3.06 4.95 -19.83
CA ARG A 52 -2.74 6.38 -19.79
C ARG A 52 -1.43 6.63 -20.52
N LYS A 53 -1.45 7.53 -21.49
CA LYS A 53 -0.24 8.02 -22.14
C LYS A 53 0.47 9.00 -21.20
N LEU A 54 1.70 8.68 -20.81
CA LEU A 54 2.52 9.55 -19.96
C LEU A 54 2.77 10.89 -20.65
N LYS A 55 2.67 11.96 -19.87
CA LYS A 55 2.99 13.33 -20.29
C LYS A 55 4.21 13.83 -19.53
N SER A 56 4.84 14.89 -20.03
CA SER A 56 6.05 15.46 -19.41
C SER A 56 5.84 15.99 -17.99
N GLN A 57 4.60 16.31 -17.62
CA GLN A 57 4.23 16.75 -16.27
C GLN A 57 3.94 15.62 -15.29
N ASP A 58 3.88 14.36 -15.75
CA ASP A 58 3.63 13.22 -14.87
C ASP A 58 4.94 12.89 -14.14
N LEU A 59 5.01 13.20 -12.84
CA LEU A 59 6.25 13.12 -12.07
C LEU A 59 6.47 11.75 -11.42
N PHE A 60 5.42 11.16 -10.87
CA PHE A 60 5.49 9.89 -10.16
C PHE A 60 4.12 9.18 -10.11
N LEU A 61 4.15 7.90 -9.74
CA LEU A 61 2.99 7.06 -9.42
C LEU A 61 3.16 6.49 -8.02
N ILE A 62 2.07 6.44 -7.25
CA ILE A 62 2.02 5.79 -5.94
C ILE A 62 1.09 4.57 -6.07
N PHE A 63 1.63 3.38 -5.84
CA PHE A 63 0.84 2.17 -5.62
C PHE A 63 0.87 1.85 -4.12
N ALA A 64 -0.29 1.60 -3.52
CA ALA A 64 -0.35 1.19 -2.13
C ALA A 64 -1.57 0.31 -1.84
N SER A 65 -1.48 -0.49 -0.77
CA SER A 65 -2.63 -1.24 -0.23
C SER A 65 -3.67 -0.30 0.40
N ASP A 66 -4.88 -0.82 0.60
CA ASP A 66 -5.97 -0.21 1.38
C ASP A 66 -5.47 0.34 2.73
N GLY A 67 -4.59 -0.37 3.41
CA GLY A 67 -4.00 0.08 4.67
C GLY A 67 -3.34 1.48 4.63
N LEU A 68 -2.82 1.95 3.48
CA LEU A 68 -2.34 3.34 3.36
C LEU A 68 -3.52 4.31 3.20
N TRP A 69 -4.42 4.01 2.25
CA TRP A 69 -5.50 4.89 1.83
C TRP A 69 -6.64 5.02 2.86
N GLU A 70 -6.74 4.07 3.79
CA GLU A 70 -7.58 4.21 4.98
C GLU A 70 -7.07 5.30 5.94
N GLN A 71 -5.78 5.65 5.87
CA GLN A 71 -5.14 6.59 6.77
C GLN A 71 -4.85 7.94 6.14
N LEU A 72 -4.43 7.97 4.87
CA LEU A 72 -4.07 9.19 4.14
C LEU A 72 -5.01 9.44 2.96
N SER A 73 -5.29 10.71 2.68
CA SER A 73 -5.92 11.10 1.41
C SER A 73 -4.92 11.08 0.26
N ASP A 74 -5.43 11.03 -0.97
CA ASP A 74 -4.62 11.10 -2.19
C ASP A 74 -3.73 12.35 -2.19
N GLU A 75 -4.28 13.51 -1.82
CA GLU A 75 -3.56 14.79 -1.77
C GLU A 75 -2.45 14.76 -0.72
N ALA A 76 -2.72 14.22 0.47
CA ALA A 76 -1.73 14.11 1.53
C ALA A 76 -0.55 13.23 1.09
N ALA A 77 -0.83 12.10 0.44
CA ALA A 77 0.20 11.22 -0.08
C ALA A 77 1.02 11.89 -1.20
N VAL A 78 0.36 12.58 -2.14
CA VAL A 78 1.02 13.34 -3.20
C VAL A 78 1.91 14.44 -2.61
N ASP A 79 1.43 15.18 -1.62
CA ASP A 79 2.18 16.24 -0.95
C ASP A 79 3.43 15.71 -0.26
N ILE A 80 3.34 14.58 0.43
CA ILE A 80 4.49 13.92 1.05
C ILE A 80 5.53 13.57 -0.01
N VAL A 81 5.13 12.95 -1.12
CA VAL A 81 6.05 12.57 -2.21
C VAL A 81 6.68 13.78 -2.89
N PHE A 82 5.89 14.85 -3.09
CA PHE A 82 6.34 16.04 -3.79
C PHE A 82 7.29 16.91 -2.96
N LYS A 83 7.05 17.03 -1.65
CA LYS A 83 7.82 17.95 -0.76
C LYS A 83 9.07 17.32 -0.16
N ASN A 84 9.28 16.01 -0.29
CA ASN A 84 10.38 15.28 0.35
C ASN A 84 11.38 14.70 -0.64
N PRO A 85 12.64 14.42 -0.22
CA PRO A 85 13.61 13.69 -1.04
C PRO A 85 13.10 12.31 -1.47
N ARG A 86 13.59 11.79 -2.61
CA ARG A 86 13.21 10.46 -3.11
C ARG A 86 13.65 9.33 -2.19
N ALA A 87 14.86 9.43 -1.64
CA ALA A 87 15.46 8.38 -0.82
C ALA A 87 14.65 8.15 0.47
N GLY A 88 14.04 6.97 0.62
CA GLY A 88 13.24 6.62 1.79
C GLY A 88 11.81 7.20 1.76
N ILE A 89 11.30 7.56 0.59
CA ILE A 89 9.96 8.15 0.48
C ILE A 89 8.84 7.19 0.91
N ALA A 90 8.96 5.90 0.59
CA ALA A 90 8.00 4.89 1.01
C ALA A 90 7.94 4.78 2.55
N LYS A 91 9.10 4.84 3.23
CA LYS A 91 9.18 4.83 4.71
C LYS A 91 8.48 6.06 5.30
N ARG A 92 8.59 7.23 4.67
CA ARG A 92 7.87 8.44 5.10
C ARG A 92 6.36 8.31 4.94
N LEU A 93 5.88 7.78 3.81
CA LEU A 93 4.45 7.52 3.61
C LEU A 93 3.90 6.56 4.66
N ILE A 94 4.59 5.45 4.94
CA ILE A 94 4.16 4.51 5.98
C ILE A 94 4.17 5.17 7.36
N ARG A 95 5.21 5.94 7.71
CA ARG A 95 5.29 6.65 9.00
C ARG A 95 4.13 7.63 9.16
N ALA A 96 3.81 8.41 8.13
CA ALA A 96 2.69 9.35 8.15
C ALA A 96 1.35 8.61 8.35
N ALA A 97 1.12 7.51 7.63
CA ALA A 97 -0.09 6.71 7.78
C ALA A 97 -0.24 6.11 9.18
N VAL A 98 0.83 5.56 9.75
CA VAL A 98 0.81 5.02 11.12
C VAL A 98 0.62 6.14 12.16
N GLN A 99 1.16 7.33 11.93
CA GLN A 99 0.90 8.49 12.78
C GLN A 99 -0.57 8.91 12.75
N GLU A 100 -1.19 8.96 11.57
CA GLU A 100 -2.64 9.25 11.44
C GLU A 100 -3.50 8.15 12.08
N ALA A 101 -3.14 6.87 11.89
CA ALA A 101 -3.81 5.77 12.57
C ALA A 101 -3.73 5.90 14.11
N ALA A 102 -2.56 6.28 14.63
CA ALA A 102 -2.38 6.52 16.07
C ALA A 102 -3.25 7.68 16.57
N LYS A 103 -3.30 8.80 15.83
CA LYS A 103 -4.15 9.95 16.16
C LYS A 103 -5.64 9.58 16.20
N LYS A 104 -6.13 8.82 15.21
CA LYS A 104 -7.53 8.34 15.15
C LYS A 104 -7.92 7.44 16.33
N LYS A 105 -6.92 6.80 16.95
CA LYS A 105 -7.08 5.90 18.10
C LYS A 105 -6.66 6.54 19.42
N GLU A 106 -6.43 7.86 19.42
CA GLU A 106 -6.03 8.65 20.59
C GLU A 106 -4.78 8.10 21.30
N MET A 107 -3.82 7.58 20.53
CA MET A 107 -2.59 6.99 21.04
C MET A 107 -1.35 7.60 20.41
N ARG A 108 -0.20 7.47 21.10
CA ARG A 108 1.07 7.98 20.58
C ARG A 108 1.64 6.99 19.56
N TYR A 109 2.32 7.51 18.54
CA TYR A 109 3.00 6.70 17.52
C TYR A 109 3.93 5.63 18.13
N GLY A 110 4.68 6.00 19.18
CA GLY A 110 5.59 5.09 19.87
C GLY A 110 4.88 3.93 20.58
N ASP A 111 3.63 4.15 21.03
CA ASP A 111 2.83 3.13 21.70
C ASP A 111 2.22 2.17 20.67
N LEU A 112 1.72 2.71 19.55
CA LEU A 112 1.20 1.91 18.43
C LEU A 112 2.27 0.97 17.84
N LYS A 113 3.53 1.42 17.75
CA LYS A 113 4.65 0.61 17.26
C LYS A 113 5.04 -0.55 18.20
N LYS A 114 4.72 -0.43 19.50
CA LYS A 114 4.99 -1.46 20.51
C LYS A 114 3.91 -2.54 20.59
N ILE A 115 2.77 -2.33 19.94
CA ILE A 115 1.66 -3.29 19.97
C ILE A 115 2.09 -4.60 19.32
N GLU A 116 1.81 -5.69 20.02
CA GLU A 116 2.17 -7.03 19.57
C GLU A 116 1.42 -7.47 18.31
N LYS A 117 2.04 -8.40 17.57
CA LYS A 117 1.45 -9.03 16.39
C LYS A 117 0.17 -9.76 16.81
N GLY A 118 -0.96 -9.41 16.19
CA GLY A 118 -2.29 -9.94 16.52
C GLY A 118 -3.25 -8.81 16.86
N ILE A 119 -3.00 -8.08 17.95
CA ILE A 119 -3.84 -6.95 18.36
C ILE A 119 -3.65 -5.77 17.40
N ARG A 120 -2.46 -5.63 16.79
CA ARG A 120 -2.13 -4.55 15.85
C ARG A 120 -3.17 -4.31 14.74
N ARG A 121 -3.85 -5.36 14.25
CA ARG A 121 -4.89 -5.27 13.21
C ARG A 121 -6.14 -4.49 13.64
N HIS A 122 -6.36 -4.29 14.95
CA HIS A 122 -7.44 -3.44 15.45
C HIS A 122 -7.14 -1.93 15.28
N PHE A 123 -5.87 -1.59 15.01
CA PHE A 123 -5.40 -0.23 14.92
C PHE A 123 -5.14 0.19 13.46
N HIS A 124 -4.54 -0.68 12.66
CA HIS A 124 -4.35 -0.47 11.22
C HIS A 124 -4.20 -1.81 10.47
N ASP A 125 -4.53 -1.85 9.19
CA ASP A 125 -4.24 -3.00 8.31
C ASP A 125 -2.75 -3.02 7.88
N ASP A 126 -2.30 -4.08 7.21
CA ASP A 126 -0.96 -4.16 6.64
C ASP A 126 -0.78 -3.08 5.55
N ILE A 127 0.26 -2.25 5.71
CA ILE A 127 0.53 -1.11 4.81
C ILE A 127 1.69 -1.47 3.87
N THR A 128 1.43 -1.46 2.58
CA THR A 128 2.44 -1.62 1.51
C THR A 128 2.41 -0.41 0.59
N VAL A 129 3.57 0.14 0.25
CA VAL A 129 3.70 1.33 -0.60
C VAL A 129 4.84 1.15 -1.59
N ILE A 130 4.61 1.53 -2.84
CA ILE A 130 5.58 1.57 -3.94
C ILE A 130 5.45 2.94 -4.62
N VAL A 131 6.56 3.67 -4.74
CA VAL A 131 6.59 4.95 -5.47
C VAL A 131 7.47 4.79 -6.70
N ILE A 132 6.93 5.07 -7.88
CA ILE A 132 7.63 5.02 -9.16
C ILE A 132 7.82 6.45 -9.65
N TYR A 133 9.06 6.90 -9.79
CA TYR A 133 9.36 8.19 -10.39
C TYR A 133 9.43 8.07 -11.91
N LEU A 134 8.68 8.93 -12.61
CA LEU A 134 8.56 8.96 -14.05
C LEU A 134 9.44 10.06 -14.67
N ASP A 135 9.82 11.05 -13.89
CA ASP A 135 10.65 12.14 -14.33
C ASP A 135 12.11 11.68 -14.48
N HIS A 136 12.66 11.93 -15.67
CA HIS A 136 14.08 11.75 -15.90
C HIS A 136 14.84 12.81 -15.11
N GLN A 137 15.64 12.38 -14.14
CA GLN A 137 16.72 13.19 -13.60
C GLN A 137 17.57 13.63 -14.81
N LYS A 138 17.42 14.88 -15.26
CA LYS A 138 18.38 15.50 -16.17
C LYS A 138 19.66 15.63 -15.38
N GLY A 139 20.46 14.57 -15.37
CA GLY A 139 21.82 14.61 -14.85
C GLY A 139 22.53 15.75 -15.56
N SER A 140 22.93 16.76 -14.78
CA SER A 140 23.98 17.67 -15.21
C SER A 140 25.26 16.84 -15.30
N SER A 141 25.53 16.32 -16.50
CA SER A 141 26.84 15.75 -16.80
C SER A 141 27.13 15.96 -18.27
N ASN A 142 28.05 16.90 -18.52
CA ASN A 142 28.97 16.85 -19.64
C ASN A 142 29.73 15.52 -19.60
N ASP A 143 29.09 14.42 -19.98
CA ASP A 143 29.81 13.18 -20.24
C ASP A 143 29.42 12.60 -21.59
N ARG A 144 30.41 12.64 -22.48
CA ARG A 144 30.31 12.21 -23.87
C ARG A 144 30.45 10.69 -23.94
N PHE A 145 29.41 9.92 -23.63
CA PHE A 145 29.41 8.50 -24.02
C PHE A 145 28.05 7.96 -24.49
N LYS A 146 27.96 7.86 -25.81
CA LYS A 146 27.39 6.79 -26.66
C LYS A 146 26.22 5.95 -26.10
N HIS A 147 25.07 6.17 -26.75
CA HIS A 147 24.15 5.15 -27.30
C HIS A 147 24.17 3.75 -26.64
N ASN A 148 23.27 3.53 -25.69
CA ASN A 148 22.34 2.40 -25.73
C ASN A 148 21.20 2.66 -24.75
N THR A 149 20.00 2.35 -25.19
CA THR A 149 18.73 2.33 -24.47
C THR A 149 18.90 1.68 -23.09
N VAL A 150 19.07 2.50 -22.05
CA VAL A 150 18.96 2.05 -20.66
C VAL A 150 17.47 2.03 -20.32
N CYS A 151 16.82 0.90 -20.60
CA CYS A 151 15.58 0.54 -19.91
C CYS A 151 15.94 0.32 -18.44
N SER A 152 15.83 1.38 -17.64
CA SER A 152 16.13 1.37 -16.21
C SER A 152 15.11 0.54 -15.43
N ILE A 153 15.26 -0.78 -15.44
CA ILE A 153 14.67 -1.70 -14.45
C ILE A 153 15.72 -1.96 -13.36
N ASN A 154 16.34 -0.90 -12.84
CA ASN A 154 17.16 -1.04 -11.64
C ASN A 154 16.20 -1.14 -10.45
N ALA A 155 16.32 -2.22 -9.66
CA ALA A 155 15.59 -2.34 -8.42
C ALA A 155 15.84 -1.07 -7.57
N PRO A 156 14.81 -0.51 -6.91
CA PRO A 156 15.00 0.64 -6.04
C PRO A 156 16.10 0.34 -5.03
N VAL A 157 17.01 1.30 -4.83
CA VAL A 157 18.10 1.19 -3.85
C VAL A 157 17.54 1.01 -2.42
N ASP A 158 16.27 1.34 -2.23
CA ASP A 158 15.52 1.33 -0.99
C ASP A 158 14.38 0.28 -0.95
N ILE A 159 14.71 -1.01 -0.94
CA ILE A 159 13.76 -2.05 -0.50
C ILE A 159 13.69 -2.02 1.04
N PHE A 160 12.69 -1.31 1.57
CA PHE A 160 12.42 -1.29 3.00
C PHE A 160 11.23 -2.19 3.35
N SER A 161 11.52 -3.35 3.94
CA SER A 161 10.53 -4.04 4.76
C SER A 161 10.60 -3.45 6.16
N LEU A 162 9.49 -2.92 6.67
CA LEU A 162 9.39 -2.35 8.02
C LEU A 162 9.39 -3.48 9.07
N ASN A 163 10.38 -4.37 9.01
CA ASN A 163 10.63 -5.39 10.00
C ASN A 163 11.31 -4.72 11.20
N ALA A 164 10.63 -4.76 12.33
CA ALA A 164 11.05 -4.19 13.59
C ALA A 164 12.44 -4.70 14.01
N LYS A 165 13.46 -3.86 13.83
CA LYS A 165 14.59 -3.59 14.73
C LYS A 165 15.48 -2.53 14.07
N GLU A 166 15.16 -1.27 14.31
CA GLU A 166 16.18 -0.20 14.27
C GLU A 166 16.35 0.24 15.72
N ALA A 167 17.48 -0.18 16.30
CA ALA A 167 18.07 0.47 17.45
C ALA A 167 18.73 1.77 16.96
N GLY A 168 18.55 2.86 17.70
CA GLY A 168 19.29 4.11 17.52
C GLY A 168 18.63 5.14 16.60
N ASP A 169 17.48 5.69 17.00
CA ASP A 169 17.15 7.08 16.66
C ASP A 169 17.69 7.96 17.80
N ASP A 170 18.99 8.26 17.74
CA ASP A 170 19.56 9.44 18.39
C ASP A 170 19.99 10.41 17.29
N LEU A 171 19.53 11.65 17.45
CA LEU A 171 19.89 12.86 16.71
C LEU A 171 19.35 12.97 15.28
N LEU A 172 18.20 13.65 15.14
CA LEU A 172 18.09 14.93 14.43
C LEU A 172 16.77 15.64 14.82
N PRO A 173 16.71 16.99 14.80
CA PRO A 173 15.72 17.76 15.53
C PRO A 173 14.32 17.67 14.92
N GLN A 174 13.32 17.71 15.79
CA GLN A 174 11.96 18.04 15.41
C GLN A 174 11.97 19.49 14.93
N ASP A 175 11.72 19.72 13.65
CA ASP A 175 11.06 20.92 13.14
C ASP A 175 10.63 20.70 11.68
N PHE A 176 9.32 20.90 11.47
CA PHE A 176 8.50 20.90 10.23
C PHE A 176 8.31 19.60 9.44
#